data_AF-A0A1Q3H1U3-F1
#
_entry.id   AF-A0A1Q3H1U3-F1
#
_cell.length_a   1.000
_cell.length_b   1.000
_cell.length_c   1.000
_cell.angle_alpha   90.00
_cell.angle_beta   90.00
_cell.angle_gamma   90.00
#
_symmetry.space_group_name_H-M   'P 1'
#
loop_
_entity.id
_entity.type
_entity.pdbx_description
1 polymer ?
#
loop_
_entity_poly.entity_id
_entity_poly.type
_entity_poly.pdbx_seq_one_letter_code
_entity_poly.pdbx_strand_id
1 'polypeptide(L)'
;MSKADDVWEDIREGLEGMLACINQIEPYLEELKNMGHYDDYKKYKEFKHPGIYDDILRFLGYMCCEADENIPNEFKKQHPELPWLEMNTFLEHSNYEVDIIWHIVNNELPQNKAIIQKLLNTYG
;
A
#
# COMPACT_ATOMS: atom_id res chain seq x y z
N MET A 1 4.38 19.24 23.23
CA MET A 1 3.79 17.90 23.15
C MET A 1 4.24 17.06 24.32
N SER A 2 3.34 16.21 24.82
CA SER A 2 3.70 15.05 25.63
C SER A 2 4.36 13.98 24.75
N LYS A 3 5.10 13.03 25.33
CA LYS A 3 5.64 11.87 24.58
C LYS A 3 4.54 11.01 23.93
N ALA A 4 3.32 11.04 24.47
CA ALA A 4 2.19 10.31 23.90
C ALA A 4 1.60 11.05 22.70
N ASP A 5 1.64 12.38 22.70
CA ASP A 5 1.17 13.20 21.57
C ASP A 5 2.10 13.00 20.36
N ASP A 6 3.41 12.92 20.60
CA ASP A 6 4.46 12.70 19.61
C ASP A 6 4.27 11.34 18.89
N VAL A 7 4.09 10.27 19.66
CA VAL A 7 3.87 8.91 19.12
C VAL A 7 2.57 8.82 18.29
N TRP A 8 1.54 9.56 18.69
CA TRP A 8 0.29 9.55 17.92
C TRP A 8 0.40 10.35 16.62
N GLU A 9 1.15 11.45 16.63
CA GLU A 9 1.48 12.21 15.42
C GLU A 9 2.19 11.31 14.40
N ASP A 10 3.24 10.59 14.81
CA ASP A 10 3.96 9.64 13.96
C ASP A 10 3.01 8.58 13.36
N ILE A 11 2.16 7.95 14.18
CA ILE A 11 1.22 6.93 13.68
C ILE A 11 0.25 7.54 12.66
N ARG A 12 -0.25 8.75 12.92
CA ARG A 12 -1.16 9.42 12.01
C ARG A 12 -0.47 9.72 10.69
N GLU A 13 0.75 10.25 10.73
CA GLU A 13 1.56 10.53 9.53
C GLU A 13 1.79 9.26 8.72
N GLY A 14 2.16 8.14 9.37
CA GLY A 14 2.33 6.85 8.70
C GLY A 14 1.05 6.36 8.02
N LEU A 15 -0.09 6.42 8.71
CA LEU A 15 -1.39 6.01 8.14
C LEU A 15 -1.84 6.94 7.00
N GLU A 16 -1.64 8.25 7.13
CA GLU A 16 -1.92 9.25 6.08
C GLU A 16 -1.03 9.03 4.85
N GLY A 17 0.26 8.76 5.04
CA GLY A 17 1.22 8.45 3.99
C GLY A 17 0.87 7.15 3.25
N MET A 18 0.52 6.10 3.99
CA MET A 18 0.05 4.85 3.39
C MET A 18 -1.21 5.07 2.54
N LEU A 19 -2.20 5.80 3.07
CA LEU A 19 -3.43 6.12 2.34
C LEU A 19 -3.14 6.95 1.09
N ALA A 20 -2.22 7.91 1.17
CA ALA A 20 -1.79 8.71 0.03
C ALA A 20 -1.20 7.82 -1.08
N CYS A 21 -0.33 6.87 -0.74
CA CYS A 21 0.22 5.91 -1.71
C CYS A 21 -0.88 5.09 -2.40
N ILE A 22 -1.87 4.60 -1.65
CA ILE A 22 -3.00 3.86 -2.22
C ILE A 22 -3.78 4.74 -3.21
N ASN A 23 -4.06 5.99 -2.84
CA ASN A 23 -4.77 6.93 -3.71
C ASN A 23 -3.97 7.27 -4.98
N GLN A 24 -2.64 7.19 -4.97
CA GLN A 24 -1.82 7.35 -6.18
C GLN A 24 -1.89 6.11 -7.09
N ILE A 25 -2.11 4.92 -6.55
CA ILE A 25 -2.25 3.68 -7.33
C ILE A 25 -3.59 3.64 -8.08
N GLU A 26 -4.67 4.11 -7.46
CA GLU A 26 -6.04 4.00 -8.00
C GLU A 26 -6.24 4.53 -9.44
N PRO A 27 -5.73 5.72 -9.82
CA PRO A 27 -5.85 6.21 -11.19
C PRO A 27 -5.25 5.27 -12.24
N TYR A 28 -4.12 4.64 -11.93
CA TYR A 28 -3.51 3.64 -12.81
C TYR A 28 -4.42 2.41 -12.96
N LEU A 29 -5.00 1.93 -11.87
CA LEU A 29 -5.95 0.80 -11.92
C LEU A 29 -7.17 1.13 -12.78
N GLU A 30 -7.71 2.34 -12.67
CA GLU A 30 -8.83 2.80 -13.49
C GLU A 30 -8.47 2.95 -14.96
N GLU A 31 -7.29 3.48 -15.28
CA GLU A 31 -6.79 3.55 -16.66
C GLU A 31 -6.75 2.15 -17.29
N LEU A 32 -6.22 1.18 -16.55
CA LEU A 32 -6.11 -0.23 -16.95
C LEU A 32 -7.47 -0.90 -17.17
N LYS A 33 -8.45 -0.61 -16.30
CA LYS A 33 -9.85 -1.02 -16.48
C LYS A 33 -10.44 -0.47 -17.78
N ASN A 34 -10.27 0.83 -18.02
CA ASN A 34 -10.81 1.50 -19.19
C ASN A 34 -10.22 0.98 -20.51
N MET A 35 -8.98 0.49 -20.50
CA MET A 35 -8.36 -0.16 -21.67
C MET A 35 -8.84 -1.60 -21.93
N GLY A 36 -9.71 -2.17 -21.08
CA GLY A 36 -10.19 -3.55 -21.23
C GLY A 36 -9.12 -4.60 -20.93
N HIS A 37 -8.08 -4.22 -20.17
CA HIS A 37 -6.92 -5.07 -19.89
C HIS A 37 -6.86 -5.53 -18.42
N TYR A 38 -7.85 -5.17 -17.61
CA TYR A 38 -7.89 -5.44 -16.17
C TYR A 38 -7.75 -6.93 -15.80
N ASP A 39 -8.33 -7.83 -16.60
CA ASP A 39 -8.37 -9.27 -16.31
C ASP A 39 -7.24 -10.08 -17.00
N ASP A 40 -6.53 -9.48 -17.96
CA ASP A 40 -5.52 -10.18 -18.78
C ASP A 40 -4.13 -9.63 -18.53
N TYR A 41 -3.67 -9.79 -17.30
CA TYR A 41 -2.42 -9.16 -16.88
C TYR A 41 -1.17 -9.73 -17.55
N LYS A 42 -1.28 -10.92 -18.15
CA LYS A 42 -0.20 -11.52 -18.97
C LYS A 42 0.07 -10.69 -20.22
N LYS A 43 -0.94 -9.99 -20.75
CA LYS A 43 -0.72 -8.96 -21.76
C LYS A 43 0.13 -7.80 -21.25
N TYR A 44 0.13 -7.44 -19.96
CA TYR A 44 1.04 -6.39 -19.44
C TYR A 44 2.49 -6.83 -19.34
N LYS A 45 2.76 -8.13 -19.19
CA LYS A 45 4.14 -8.64 -19.30
C LYS A 45 4.70 -8.43 -20.71
N GLU A 46 3.83 -8.47 -21.73
CA GLU A 46 4.16 -8.24 -23.14
C GLU A 46 4.08 -6.76 -23.54
N PHE A 47 3.01 -6.07 -23.14
CA PHE A 47 2.86 -4.62 -23.13
C PHE A 47 3.63 -4.07 -21.94
N LYS A 48 4.95 -3.97 -22.09
CA LYS A 48 5.73 -2.96 -21.36
C LYS A 48 5.11 -1.57 -21.66
N HIS A 49 4.02 -1.20 -20.99
CA HIS A 49 3.74 0.19 -20.68
C HIS A 49 4.81 0.54 -19.64
N PRO A 50 5.95 1.12 -20.02
CA PRO A 50 7.19 1.05 -19.22
C PRO A 50 7.17 1.93 -17.96
N GLY A 51 5.99 2.29 -17.44
CA GLY A 51 5.82 3.18 -16.31
C GLY A 51 4.76 2.72 -15.32
N ILE A 52 3.62 2.18 -15.78
CA ILE A 52 2.50 1.87 -14.86
C ILE A 52 2.89 0.82 -13.82
N TYR A 53 3.51 -0.28 -14.26
CA TYR A 53 3.97 -1.32 -13.32
C TYR A 53 5.03 -0.78 -12.35
N ASP A 54 6.02 -0.04 -12.86
CA ASP A 54 7.10 0.53 -12.05
C ASP A 54 6.57 1.59 -11.06
N ASP A 55 5.57 2.37 -11.45
CA ASP A 55 4.91 3.36 -10.61
C ASP A 55 4.09 2.67 -9.51
N ILE A 56 3.30 1.65 -9.85
CA ILE A 56 2.56 0.84 -8.85
C ILE A 56 3.53 0.21 -7.85
N LEU A 57 4.61 -0.41 -8.34
CA LEU A 57 5.62 -1.02 -7.49
C LEU A 57 6.29 0.01 -6.58
N ARG A 58 6.58 1.20 -7.11
CA ARG A 58 7.15 2.31 -6.35
C ARG A 58 6.22 2.78 -5.23
N PHE A 59 4.93 2.97 -5.51
CA PHE A 59 3.96 3.39 -4.49
C PHE A 59 3.69 2.29 -3.45
N LEU A 60 3.68 1.01 -3.84
CA LEU A 60 3.64 -0.09 -2.87
C LEU A 60 4.89 -0.08 -1.97
N GLY A 61 6.07 0.16 -2.53
CA GLY A 61 7.31 0.31 -1.79
C GLY A 61 7.26 1.48 -0.80
N TYR A 62 6.84 2.66 -1.25
CA TYR A 62 6.67 3.83 -0.39
C TYR A 62 5.66 3.59 0.72
N MET A 63 4.52 2.96 0.44
CA MET A 63 3.55 2.58 1.46
C MET A 63 4.17 1.70 2.55
N CYS A 64 5.06 0.78 2.18
CA CYS A 64 5.74 -0.06 3.15
C CYS A 64 6.78 0.72 3.98
N CYS A 65 7.48 1.69 3.37
CA CYS A 65 8.37 2.61 4.10
C CYS A 65 7.60 3.45 5.12
N GLU A 66 6.46 4.03 4.75
CA GLU A 66 5.60 4.79 5.68
C GLU A 66 5.17 3.94 6.88
N ALA A 67 4.83 2.67 6.63
CA ALA A 67 4.47 1.74 7.69
C ALA A 67 5.67 1.37 8.58
N ASP A 68 6.86 1.20 8.02
CA ASP A 68 8.06 0.82 8.77
C ASP A 68 8.59 1.96 9.65
N GLU A 69 8.71 3.16 9.08
CA GLU A 69 9.33 4.32 9.72
C GLU A 69 8.45 4.94 10.81
N ASN A 70 7.14 5.04 10.56
CA ASN A 70 6.25 5.88 11.37
C ASN A 70 5.32 5.08 12.30
N ILE A 71 5.10 3.79 12.06
CA ILE A 71 4.15 2.98 12.84
C ILE A 71 4.91 2.05 13.81
N PRO A 72 4.79 2.24 15.14
CA PRO A 72 5.49 1.43 16.12
C PRO A 72 4.91 0.02 16.20
N ASN A 73 5.77 -0.93 16.59
CA ASN A 73 5.43 -2.36 16.66
C ASN A 73 4.27 -2.66 17.62
N GLU A 74 4.12 -1.88 18.69
CA GLU A 74 3.01 -1.99 19.64
C GLU A 74 1.66 -1.72 18.97
N PHE A 75 1.61 -0.71 18.08
CA PHE A 75 0.40 -0.39 17.31
C PHE A 75 0.13 -1.48 16.27
N LYS A 76 1.15 -1.92 15.52
CA LYS A 76 1.05 -3.02 14.55
C LYS A 76 0.46 -4.30 15.18
N LYS A 77 0.92 -4.66 16.39
CA LYS A 77 0.41 -5.82 17.16
C LYS A 77 -1.06 -5.67 17.57
N GLN A 78 -1.52 -4.46 17.82
CA GLN A 78 -2.91 -4.18 18.18
C GLN A 78 -3.85 -4.19 16.96
N HIS A 79 -3.29 -3.98 15.77
CA HIS A 79 -4.03 -3.90 14.51
C HIS A 79 -3.56 -4.96 13.50
N PRO A 80 -3.63 -6.27 13.81
CA PRO A 80 -3.14 -7.34 12.94
C PRO A 80 -3.98 -7.52 11.67
N GLU A 81 -5.08 -6.78 11.51
CA GLU A 81 -5.87 -6.75 10.28
C GLU A 81 -5.12 -6.18 9.07
N LEU A 82 -4.04 -5.42 9.29
CA LEU A 82 -3.12 -5.01 8.23
C LEU A 82 -1.95 -5.99 8.12
N PRO A 83 -1.48 -6.30 6.90
CA PRO A 83 -0.44 -7.30 6.64
C PRO A 83 0.97 -6.74 6.89
N TRP A 84 1.26 -6.34 8.12
CA TRP A 84 2.51 -5.65 8.48
C TRP A 84 3.78 -6.45 8.16
N LEU A 85 3.73 -7.78 8.36
CA LEU A 85 4.86 -8.65 8.11
C LEU A 85 5.14 -8.76 6.61
N GLU A 86 4.09 -8.85 5.81
CA GLU A 86 4.16 -8.90 4.36
C GLU A 86 4.67 -7.58 3.81
N MET A 87 4.29 -6.43 4.38
CA MET A 87 4.85 -5.12 4.03
C MET A 87 6.36 -5.03 4.31
N ASN A 88 6.83 -5.55 5.45
CA ASN A 88 8.28 -5.62 5.70
C ASN A 88 8.98 -6.56 4.71
N THR A 89 8.38 -7.73 4.44
CA THR A 89 8.89 -8.69 3.45
C THR A 89 8.93 -8.09 2.05
N PHE A 90 7.98 -7.19 1.72
CA PHE A 90 7.94 -6.42 0.49
C PHE A 90 9.19 -5.57 0.29
N LEU A 91 9.63 -4.86 1.33
CA LEU A 91 10.83 -4.02 1.28
C LEU A 91 12.12 -4.84 1.08
N GLU A 92 12.16 -6.05 1.62
CA GLU A 92 13.35 -6.91 1.59
C GLU A 92 13.58 -7.62 0.25
N HIS A 93 12.54 -7.72 -0.61
CA HIS A 93 12.63 -8.42 -1.89
C HIS A 93 12.56 -7.47 -3.09
N SER A 94 13.53 -7.59 -4.00
CA SER A 94 13.69 -6.68 -5.13
C SER A 94 12.93 -7.09 -6.41
N ASN A 95 12.34 -8.29 -6.48
CA ASN A 95 11.68 -8.80 -7.69
C ASN A 95 10.44 -9.63 -7.35
N TYR A 96 9.29 -8.97 -7.24
CA TYR A 96 8.00 -9.65 -7.13
C TYR A 96 7.51 -10.10 -8.50
N GLU A 97 6.89 -11.28 -8.56
CA GLU A 97 6.18 -11.71 -9.75
C GLU A 97 4.97 -10.80 -9.99
N VAL A 98 4.73 -10.46 -11.26
CA VAL A 98 3.63 -9.57 -11.68
C VAL A 98 2.28 -10.05 -11.15
N ASP A 99 2.06 -11.37 -11.12
CA ASP A 99 0.85 -12.03 -10.62
C ASP A 99 0.61 -11.73 -9.13
N ILE A 100 1.67 -11.66 -8.34
CA ILE A 100 1.61 -11.33 -6.90
C ILE A 100 1.23 -9.86 -6.73
N ILE A 101 1.89 -8.96 -7.45
CA ILE A 101 1.57 -7.52 -7.41
C ILE A 101 0.11 -7.30 -7.80
N TRP A 102 -0.38 -7.96 -8.85
CA TRP A 102 -1.77 -7.86 -9.25
C TRP A 102 -2.75 -8.44 -8.23
N HIS A 103 -2.37 -9.51 -7.53
CA HIS A 103 -3.18 -10.02 -6.44
C HIS A 103 -3.32 -8.97 -5.33
N ILE A 104 -2.21 -8.38 -4.89
CA ILE A 104 -2.17 -7.37 -3.84
C ILE A 104 -3.07 -6.18 -4.21
N VAL A 105 -2.85 -5.54 -5.36
CA VAL A 105 -3.56 -4.29 -5.69
C VAL A 105 -5.05 -4.48 -5.95
N ASN A 106 -5.49 -5.66 -6.39
CA ASN A 106 -6.90 -5.91 -6.68
C ASN A 106 -7.68 -6.49 -5.51
N ASN A 107 -7.04 -7.27 -4.64
CA ASN A 107 -7.73 -8.03 -3.60
C ASN A 107 -7.44 -7.50 -2.19
N GLU A 108 -6.18 -7.14 -1.92
CA GLU A 108 -5.71 -6.76 -0.58
C GLU A 108 -5.75 -5.25 -0.38
N LEU A 109 -5.25 -4.48 -1.34
CA LEU A 109 -5.13 -3.03 -1.26
C LEU A 109 -6.47 -2.32 -0.98
N PRO A 110 -7.62 -2.71 -1.57
CA PRO A 110 -8.92 -2.13 -1.21
C PRO A 110 -9.32 -2.40 0.25
N GLN A 111 -8.98 -3.57 0.79
CA GLN A 111 -9.25 -3.94 2.17
C GLN A 111 -8.35 -3.14 3.12
N ASN A 112 -7.06 -3.07 2.79
CA ASN A 112 -6.07 -2.28 3.53
C ASN A 112 -6.48 -0.80 3.59
N LYS A 113 -6.94 -0.22 2.47
CA LYS A 113 -7.47 1.14 2.41
C LYS A 113 -8.62 1.35 3.40
N ALA A 114 -9.59 0.44 3.40
CA ALA A 114 -10.76 0.54 4.28
C ALA A 114 -10.35 0.47 5.76
N ILE A 115 -9.38 -0.38 6.10
CA ILE A 115 -8.84 -0.49 7.45
C ILE A 115 -8.10 0.80 7.86
N ILE A 116 -7.18 1.29 7.02
CA ILE A 116 -6.41 2.52 7.28
C ILE A 116 -7.36 3.70 7.52
N GLN A 117 -8.39 3.84 6.67
CA GLN A 117 -9.38 4.90 6.82
C GLN A 117 -10.17 4.78 8.12
N LYS A 118 -10.51 3.55 8.54
CA LYS A 118 -11.15 3.29 9.83
C LYS A 118 -10.25 3.67 11.00
N LEU A 119 -8.96 3.35 10.93
CA LEU A 119 -8.00 3.70 11.98
C LEU A 119 -7.87 5.22 12.10
N LEU A 120 -7.68 5.92 10.98
CA LEU A 120 -7.63 7.39 10.95
C LEU A 120 -8.90 8.03 11.53
N ASN A 121 -10.08 7.49 11.24
CA ASN A 121 -11.34 8.00 11.81
C ASN A 121 -11.54 7.65 13.30
N THR A 122 -10.89 6.59 13.80
CA THR A 122 -11.03 6.14 15.19
C THR A 122 -10.17 6.96 16.13
N TYR A 123 -9.01 7.41 15.64
CA TYR A 123 -7.99 8.05 16.46
C TYR A 123 -7.67 9.49 16.03
N GLY A 124 -8.27 10.00 14.94
CA GLY A 124 -8.22 11.41 14.51
C GLY A 124 -9.35 12.25 15.09
#